data_AF-A0A3L7YR65-F1
#
_entry.id   AF-A0A3L7YR65-F1
#
_cell.length_a   1.000
_cell.length_b   1.000
_cell.length_c   1.000
_cell.angle_alpha   90.00
_cell.angle_beta   90.00
_cell.angle_gamma   90.00
#
_symmetry.space_group_name_H-M   'P 1'
#
loop_
_entity.id
_entity.type
_entity.pdbx_description
1 polymer ?
#
loop_
_entity_poly.entity_id
_entity_poly.type
_entity_poly.pdbx_seq_one_letter_code
_entity_poly.pdbx_strand_id
1 'polypeptide(L)'
;MVSGRQEILLHIGPPKTASTTIQRRLAKRRAELAAVGITVVVEHRDAAIDLIGHDYLHRRTWNSTFAWKALQEAVESAPGTRVIISNELFAWLDQASVRTLIEALGPDRTRVIFCTRSLEHLATSFWHELVIRGGTSSRN
;
A
#
# COMPACT_ATOMS: atom_id res chain seq x y z
N MET A 1 6.07 -3.37 30.09
CA MET A 1 5.11 -3.39 28.95
C MET A 1 4.83 -1.95 28.57
N VAL A 2 4.95 -1.58 27.29
CA VAL A 2 4.61 -0.22 26.84
C VAL A 2 3.11 -0.15 26.60
N SER A 3 2.37 0.39 27.56
CA SER A 3 0.92 0.59 27.44
C SER A 3 0.63 1.84 26.60
N GLY A 4 0.74 1.70 25.29
CA GLY A 4 0.42 2.73 24.30
C GLY A 4 -0.32 2.11 23.13
N ARG A 5 -1.34 2.81 22.62
CA ARG A 5 -2.11 2.35 21.44
C ARG A 5 -1.17 2.27 20.24
N GLN A 6 -1.06 1.08 19.65
CA GLN A 6 -0.19 0.80 18.52
C GLN A 6 -0.49 1.76 17.35
N GLU A 7 0.54 2.37 16.76
CA GLU A 7 0.41 3.33 15.65
C GLU A 7 0.53 2.64 14.29
N ILE A 8 -0.33 3.02 13.34
CA ILE A 8 -0.29 2.53 11.95
C ILE A 8 0.31 3.61 11.04
N LEU A 9 1.47 3.35 10.45
CA LEU A 9 2.03 4.16 9.38
C LEU A 9 1.58 3.60 8.02
N LEU A 10 0.65 4.30 7.38
CA LEU A 10 0.12 3.99 6.05
C LEU A 10 0.88 4.81 4.99
N HIS A 11 1.93 4.23 4.42
CA HIS A 11 2.74 4.83 3.36
C HIS A 11 2.11 4.57 1.98
N ILE A 12 1.78 5.66 1.28
CA ILE A 12 1.06 5.67 0.01
C ILE A 12 1.62 6.76 -0.91
N GLY A 13 1.17 6.75 -2.17
CA GLY A 13 1.48 7.77 -3.17
C GLY A 13 1.24 7.22 -4.57
N PRO A 14 1.09 8.06 -5.61
CA PRO A 14 0.94 7.58 -6.97
C PRO A 14 2.17 6.73 -7.39
N PRO A 15 2.03 5.78 -8.33
CA PRO A 15 3.17 5.02 -8.84
C PRO A 15 4.31 5.92 -9.34
N LYS A 16 5.54 5.39 -9.31
CA LYS A 16 6.80 6.08 -9.68
C LYS A 16 7.29 7.15 -8.68
N THR A 17 6.67 7.25 -7.51
CA THR A 17 7.17 7.93 -6.28
C THR A 17 8.27 7.15 -5.53
N ALA A 18 8.93 6.18 -6.19
CA ALA A 18 9.93 5.28 -5.62
C ALA A 18 9.45 4.38 -4.45
N SER A 19 8.13 4.15 -4.31
CA SER A 19 7.53 3.23 -3.33
C SER A 19 8.22 1.85 -3.26
N THR A 20 8.58 1.28 -4.41
CA THR A 20 9.31 0.01 -4.52
C THR A 20 10.66 0.01 -3.80
N THR A 21 11.37 1.14 -3.76
CA THR A 21 12.66 1.28 -3.03
C THR A 21 12.42 1.27 -1.52
N ILE A 22 11.34 1.91 -1.06
CA ILE A 22 10.92 1.93 0.34
C ILE A 22 10.48 0.52 0.77
N GLN A 23 9.56 -0.11 0.02
CA GLN A 23 9.11 -1.49 0.24
C GLN A 23 10.27 -2.50 0.32
N ARG A 24 11.22 -2.44 -0.62
CA ARG A 24 12.41 -3.32 -0.61
C ARG A 24 13.31 -3.10 0.61
N ARG A 25 13.48 -1.85 1.07
CA ARG A 25 14.26 -1.54 2.28
C ARG A 25 13.54 -2.01 3.54
N LEU A 26 12.23 -1.77 3.67
CA LEU A 26 11.40 -2.26 4.78
C LEU A 26 11.44 -3.79 4.87
N ALA A 27 11.22 -4.49 3.74
CA ALA A 27 11.28 -5.95 3.67
C ALA A 27 12.65 -6.50 4.07
N LYS A 28 13.75 -5.94 3.54
CA LYS A 28 15.13 -6.36 3.88
C LYS A 28 15.48 -6.13 5.36
N ARG A 29 14.83 -5.16 6.03
CA ARG A 29 15.09 -4.78 7.43
C ARG A 29 14.02 -5.31 8.41
N ARG A 30 13.13 -6.23 8.00
CA ARG A 30 12.03 -6.76 8.85
C ARG A 30 12.47 -7.16 10.26
N ALA A 31 13.58 -7.89 10.42
CA ALA A 31 14.07 -8.35 11.72
C ALA A 31 14.63 -7.21 12.60
N GLU A 32 15.40 -6.28 12.01
CA GLU A 32 15.93 -5.10 12.70
C GLU A 32 14.82 -4.14 13.16
N LEU A 33 13.77 -4.00 12.34
CA LEU A 33 12.57 -3.22 12.69
C LEU A 33 11.76 -3.90 13.80
N ALA A 34 11.55 -5.21 13.73
CA ALA A 34 10.84 -5.96 14.77
C ALA A 34 11.56 -5.89 16.13
N ALA A 35 12.90 -5.92 16.15
CA ALA A 35 13.71 -5.78 17.35
C ALA A 35 13.54 -4.41 18.07
N VAL A 36 13.07 -3.37 17.36
CA VAL A 36 12.71 -2.05 17.93
C VAL A 36 11.19 -1.83 18.02
N GLY A 37 10.39 -2.90 17.92
CA GLY A 37 8.94 -2.85 18.08
C GLY A 37 8.16 -2.35 16.85
N ILE A 38 8.75 -2.41 15.66
CA ILE A 38 8.13 -2.00 14.39
C ILE A 38 7.86 -3.21 13.51
N THR A 39 6.58 -3.56 13.32
CA THR A 39 6.17 -4.61 12.37
C THR A 39 5.96 -4.04 10.97
N VAL A 40 6.38 -4.78 9.95
CA VAL A 40 6.11 -4.47 8.53
C VAL A 40 5.18 -5.55 7.97
N VAL A 41 4.00 -5.15 7.51
CA VAL A 41 3.03 -6.03 6.82
C VAL A 41 3.42 -6.15 5.33
N VAL A 42 3.17 -7.29 4.68
CA VAL A 42 3.43 -7.49 3.23
C VAL A 42 2.16 -7.86 2.45
N GLU A 43 1.09 -8.22 3.15
CA GLU A 43 -0.26 -8.56 2.72
C GLU A 43 -1.02 -7.35 2.12
N HIS A 44 -0.33 -6.23 1.92
CA HIS A 44 -0.87 -4.91 1.61
C HIS A 44 -1.28 -4.72 0.14
N ARG A 45 -0.68 -5.45 -0.80
CA ARG A 45 -0.89 -5.21 -2.25
C ARG A 45 -2.26 -5.72 -2.68
N ASP A 46 -2.56 -6.95 -2.32
CA ASP A 46 -3.69 -7.67 -2.89
C ASP A 46 -4.98 -7.30 -2.15
N ALA A 47 -4.87 -6.90 -0.88
CA ALA A 47 -5.89 -6.19 -0.12
C ALA A 47 -6.25 -4.82 -0.73
N ALA A 48 -5.28 -4.07 -1.26
CA ALA A 48 -5.56 -2.82 -1.96
C ALA A 48 -6.31 -3.07 -3.28
N ILE A 49 -5.99 -4.16 -3.99
CA ILE A 49 -6.75 -4.57 -5.19
C ILE A 49 -8.19 -4.96 -4.83
N ASP A 50 -8.36 -5.69 -3.73
CA ASP A 50 -9.67 -6.12 -3.20
C ASP A 50 -10.56 -4.90 -2.88
N LEU A 51 -9.99 -3.85 -2.27
CA LEU A 51 -10.67 -2.57 -2.00
C LEU A 51 -10.88 -1.69 -3.24
N ILE A 52 -10.09 -1.82 -4.30
CA ILE A 52 -10.32 -1.10 -5.58
C ILE A 52 -11.43 -1.76 -6.41
N GLY A 53 -11.59 -3.09 -6.29
CA GLY A 53 -12.52 -3.88 -7.08
C GLY A 53 -11.92 -4.46 -8.37
N HIS A 54 -12.52 -5.56 -8.85
CA HIS A 54 -11.93 -6.43 -9.87
C HIS A 54 -11.75 -5.81 -11.26
N ASP A 55 -12.60 -4.84 -11.66
CA ASP A 55 -12.59 -4.28 -13.02
C ASP A 55 -11.30 -3.53 -13.35
N TYR A 56 -10.65 -2.93 -12.34
CA TYR A 56 -9.48 -2.04 -12.51
C TYR A 56 -8.28 -2.73 -13.19
N LEU A 57 -8.14 -4.05 -13.04
CA LEU A 57 -6.98 -4.80 -13.59
C LEU A 57 -7.29 -5.58 -14.87
N HIS A 58 -8.53 -5.57 -15.36
CA HIS A 58 -9.02 -6.45 -16.44
C HIS A 58 -8.73 -7.96 -16.23
N ARG A 59 -8.39 -8.38 -15.00
CA ARG A 59 -7.99 -9.75 -14.65
C ARG A 59 -9.17 -10.51 -14.05
N ARG A 60 -10.00 -11.07 -14.94
CA ARG A 60 -11.21 -11.89 -14.66
C ARG A 60 -10.99 -13.18 -13.82
N THR A 61 -9.81 -13.36 -13.22
CA THR A 61 -9.42 -14.55 -12.43
C THR A 61 -8.76 -14.20 -11.09
N TRP A 62 -8.78 -12.93 -10.68
CA TRP A 62 -8.16 -12.49 -9.42
C TRP A 62 -9.07 -12.81 -8.22
N ASN A 63 -8.89 -13.98 -7.61
CA ASN A 63 -9.68 -14.47 -6.48
C ASN A 63 -9.27 -13.82 -5.15
N SER A 64 -9.53 -12.51 -4.99
CA SER A 64 -9.02 -11.71 -3.87
C SER A 64 -9.87 -11.66 -2.61
N THR A 65 -11.07 -12.24 -2.57
CA THR A 65 -12.15 -11.97 -1.57
C THR A 65 -11.79 -12.23 -0.08
N PHE A 66 -10.57 -12.68 0.21
CA PHE A 66 -10.02 -12.84 1.57
C PHE A 66 -8.78 -11.97 1.84
N ALA A 67 -8.27 -11.23 0.84
CA ALA A 67 -7.04 -10.46 0.94
C ALA A 67 -7.21 -9.22 1.81
N TRP A 68 -8.34 -8.51 1.72
CA TRP A 68 -8.66 -7.43 2.67
C TRP A 68 -8.74 -7.95 4.11
N LYS A 69 -9.40 -9.09 4.33
CA LYS A 69 -9.49 -9.75 5.64
C LYS A 69 -8.12 -10.18 6.17
N ALA A 70 -7.26 -10.74 5.32
CA ALA A 70 -5.89 -11.11 5.68
C ALA A 70 -5.03 -9.89 6.07
N LEU A 71 -5.23 -8.72 5.44
CA LEU A 71 -4.58 -7.47 5.87
C LEU A 71 -5.09 -7.02 7.25
N GLN A 72 -6.39 -7.09 7.52
CA GLN A 72 -6.95 -6.77 8.84
C GLN A 72 -6.37 -7.69 9.93
N GLU A 73 -6.33 -9.00 9.68
CA GLU A 73 -5.76 -10.01 10.60
C GLU A 73 -4.25 -9.80 10.80
N ALA A 74 -3.49 -9.49 9.75
CA ALA A 74 -2.06 -9.21 9.82
C ALA A 74 -1.73 -7.89 10.55
N VAL A 75 -2.64 -6.92 10.58
CA VAL A 75 -2.50 -5.68 11.36
C VAL A 75 -2.85 -5.92 12.83
N GLU A 76 -3.96 -6.58 13.13
CA GLU A 76 -4.41 -6.75 14.53
C GLU A 76 -3.56 -7.80 15.28
N SER A 77 -2.94 -8.76 14.58
CA SER A 77 -1.94 -9.67 15.15
C SER A 77 -0.51 -9.12 15.14
N ALA A 78 -0.26 -7.92 14.62
CA ALA A 78 1.07 -7.35 14.51
C ALA A 78 1.68 -7.07 15.91
N PRO A 79 2.86 -7.60 16.24
CA PRO A 79 3.53 -7.27 17.49
C PRO A 79 4.17 -5.87 17.45
N GLY A 80 4.40 -5.30 18.64
CA GLY A 80 5.12 -4.04 18.80
C GLY A 80 4.22 -2.80 18.83
N THR A 81 4.84 -1.63 18.96
CA THR A 81 4.17 -0.34 19.15
C THR A 81 3.82 0.37 17.85
N ARG A 82 4.33 -0.11 16.71
CA ARG A 82 4.09 0.50 15.39
C ARG A 82 4.01 -0.54 14.28
N VAL A 83 3.08 -0.35 13.34
CA VAL A 83 2.91 -1.16 12.13
C VAL A 83 3.16 -0.29 10.91
N ILE A 84 3.85 -0.81 9.90
CA ILE A 84 4.06 -0.15 8.61
C ILE A 84 3.33 -0.94 7.51
N ILE A 85 2.42 -0.24 6.82
CA ILE A 85 1.71 -0.68 5.63
C ILE A 85 2.18 0.22 4.49
N SER A 86 2.61 -0.35 3.35
CA SER A 86 3.32 0.42 2.33
C SER A 86 2.93 0.01 0.90
N ASN A 87 1.92 0.66 0.30
CA ASN A 87 1.53 0.36 -1.08
C ASN A 87 0.98 1.57 -1.85
N GLU A 88 1.46 1.74 -3.09
CA GLU A 88 0.97 2.78 -4.01
C GLU A 88 -0.52 2.64 -4.36
N LEU A 89 -1.08 1.43 -4.40
CA LEU A 89 -2.47 1.19 -4.82
C LEU A 89 -3.50 1.83 -3.89
N PHE A 90 -3.19 2.03 -2.61
CA PHE A 90 -4.08 2.73 -1.68
C PHE A 90 -4.31 4.22 -2.05
N ALA A 91 -3.46 4.81 -2.90
CA ALA A 91 -3.67 6.15 -3.45
C ALA A 91 -4.69 6.18 -4.62
N TRP A 92 -5.28 5.04 -4.98
CA TRP A 92 -6.32 4.89 -6.01
C TRP A 92 -7.70 4.49 -5.45
N LEU A 93 -7.84 4.41 -4.12
CA LEU A 93 -9.13 4.16 -3.48
C LEU A 93 -10.10 5.34 -3.69
N ASP A 94 -11.38 5.01 -3.84
CA ASP A 94 -12.47 5.98 -3.82
C ASP A 94 -12.79 6.43 -2.38
N GLN A 95 -13.70 7.41 -2.22
CA GLN A 95 -14.04 7.95 -0.91
C GLN A 95 -14.68 6.91 0.03
N ALA A 96 -15.41 5.92 -0.50
CA ALA A 96 -15.98 4.83 0.31
C ALA A 96 -14.88 3.88 0.80
N SER A 97 -13.99 3.44 -0.09
CA SER A 97 -12.93 2.48 0.27
C SER A 97 -11.84 3.11 1.14
N VAL A 98 -11.54 4.40 0.98
CA VAL A 98 -10.70 5.16 1.94
C VAL A 98 -11.33 5.16 3.33
N ARG A 99 -12.65 5.36 3.44
CA ARG A 99 -13.37 5.30 4.71
C ARG A 99 -13.25 3.92 5.34
N THR A 100 -13.58 2.86 4.59
CA THR A 100 -13.44 1.46 5.04
C THR A 100 -12.02 1.12 5.51
N LEU A 101 -10.99 1.60 4.79
CA LEU A 101 -9.59 1.40 5.16
C LEU A 101 -9.24 2.08 6.48
N ILE A 102 -9.58 3.37 6.64
CA ILE A 102 -9.22 4.17 7.82
C ILE A 102 -10.04 3.76 9.06
N GLU A 103 -11.30 3.36 8.90
CA GLU A 103 -12.13 2.84 9.99
C GLU A 103 -11.59 1.49 10.50
N ALA A 104 -11.20 0.56 9.62
CA ALA A 104 -10.60 -0.72 10.01
C ALA A 104 -9.18 -0.59 10.60
N LEU A 105 -8.34 0.31 10.08
CA LEU A 105 -7.03 0.61 10.68
C LEU A 105 -7.14 1.43 11.97
N GLY A 106 -8.29 2.07 12.22
CA GLY A 106 -8.56 2.92 13.37
C GLY A 106 -8.05 4.36 13.15
N PRO A 107 -8.93 5.37 13.05
CA PRO A 107 -8.55 6.71 12.60
C PRO A 107 -7.51 7.37 13.52
N ASP A 108 -7.74 7.36 14.83
CA ASP A 108 -6.86 8.03 15.81
C ASP A 108 -5.43 7.49 15.79
N ARG A 109 -5.28 6.18 15.51
CA ARG A 109 -3.99 5.47 15.47
C ARG A 109 -3.31 5.48 14.10
N THR A 110 -3.98 5.97 13.05
CA THR A 110 -3.44 5.94 11.68
C THR A 110 -2.75 7.26 11.33
N ARG A 111 -1.59 7.15 10.66
CA ARG A 111 -0.81 8.26 10.09
C ARG A 111 -0.54 7.95 8.63
N VAL A 112 -1.05 8.79 7.74
CA VAL A 112 -0.85 8.65 6.29
C VAL A 112 0.43 9.36 5.87
N ILE A 113 1.36 8.65 5.25
CA ILE A 113 2.58 9.21 4.66
C ILE A 113 2.38 9.21 3.15
N PHE A 114 2.00 10.36 2.59
CA PHE A 114 1.78 10.53 1.15
C PHE A 114 3.07 11.01 0.47
N CYS A 115 3.73 10.13 -0.29
CA CYS A 115 4.89 10.51 -1.08
C CYS A 115 4.48 11.21 -2.38
N THR A 116 4.97 12.44 -2.57
CA THR A 116 4.80 13.21 -3.81
C THR A 116 6.03 13.08 -4.72
N ARG A 117 5.85 13.43 -5.99
CA ARG A 117 6.92 13.65 -6.97
C ARG A 117 6.42 14.68 -7.98
N SER A 118 7.32 15.47 -8.55
CA SER A 118 6.96 16.48 -9.56
C SER A 118 6.41 15.83 -10.84
N LEU A 119 5.47 16.53 -11.49
CA LEU A 119 4.60 15.96 -12.52
C LEU A 119 5.39 15.57 -13.79
N GLU A 120 6.37 16.38 -14.17
CA GLU A 120 7.24 16.12 -15.32
C GLU A 120 8.05 14.83 -15.13
N HIS A 121 8.59 14.58 -13.93
CA HIS A 121 9.28 13.34 -13.62
C HIS A 121 8.35 12.12 -13.54
N LEU A 122 7.09 12.30 -13.09
CA LEU A 122 6.09 11.24 -13.12
C LEU A 122 5.69 10.89 -14.55
N ALA A 123 5.39 11.89 -15.39
CA ALA A 123 4.99 11.72 -16.78
C ALA A 123 6.08 11.01 -17.61
N THR A 124 7.34 11.47 -17.52
CA THR A 124 8.47 10.79 -18.18
C THR A 124 8.66 9.36 -17.67
N SER A 125 8.53 9.11 -16.37
CA SER A 125 8.69 7.76 -15.81
C SER A 125 7.53 6.81 -16.18
N PHE A 126 6.34 7.34 -16.45
CA PHE A 126 5.18 6.56 -16.89
C PHE A 126 5.27 6.24 -18.39
N TRP A 127 5.63 7.24 -19.21
CA TRP A 127 5.85 7.06 -20.65
C TRP A 127 6.97 6.04 -20.94
N HIS A 128 8.11 6.12 -20.25
CA HIS A 128 9.17 5.11 -20.38
C HIS A 128 8.68 3.70 -20.02
N GLU A 129 7.84 3.55 -19.00
CA GLU A 129 7.27 2.24 -18.66
C GLU A 129 6.32 1.71 -19.74
N LEU A 130 5.49 2.57 -20.34
CA LEU A 130 4.64 2.19 -21.47
C LEU A 130 5.49 1.70 -22.65
N VAL A 131 6.52 2.45 -23.04
CA VAL A 131 7.43 2.07 -24.14
C VAL A 131 8.13 0.73 -23.85
N ILE A 132 8.70 0.55 -22.66
CA ILE A 132 9.39 -0.70 -22.25
C ILE A 132 8.43 -1.90 -22.22
N ARG A 133 7.14 -1.68 -21.94
CA ARG A 133 6.09 -2.72 -21.96
C ARG A 133 5.50 -2.98 -23.35
N GLY A 134 5.99 -2.34 -24.41
CA GLY A 134 5.42 -2.45 -25.76
C GLY A 134 4.03 -1.80 -25.89
N GLY A 135 3.74 -0.77 -25.09
CA GLY A 135 2.45 -0.09 -25.03
C GLY A 135 2.12 0.74 -26.27
N THR A 136 1.60 0.11 -27.31
CA THR A 136 1.17 0.75 -28.56
C THR A 136 -0.25 1.32 -28.44
N SER A 137 -0.40 2.48 -27.79
CA SER A 137 -1.71 3.14 -27.63
C SER A 137 -2.13 3.94 -28.88
N SER A 138 -2.51 3.25 -29.96
CA SER A 138 -3.31 3.86 -31.02
C SER A 138 -4.76 3.99 -30.54
N ARG A 139 -5.15 5.19 -30.10
CA ARG A 139 -6.57 5.55 -30.00
C ARG A 139 -7.06 5.99 -31.38
N ASN A 140 -8.01 5.23 -31.92
CA ASN A 140 -9.06 5.79 -32.76
C ASN A 140 -10.18 6.34 -31.84
#